data_AF-A0A937BTX3-F1
#
_entry.id   AF-A0A937BTX3-F1
#
_cell.length_a   1.000
_cell.length_b   1.000
_cell.length_c   1.000
_cell.angle_alpha   90.00
_cell.angle_beta   90.00
_cell.angle_gamma   90.00
#
_symmetry.space_group_name_H-M   'P 1'
#
loop_
_entity.id
_entity.type
_entity.pdbx_description
1 polymer ?
#
loop_
_entity_poly.entity_id
_entity_poly.type
_entity_poly.pdbx_seq_one_letter_code
_entity_poly.pdbx_strand_id
1 'polypeptide(L)'
;MTSWKFPYDSLSKGKKITLANLLSHTGGLTVHGFPGHDIKGPIPTLLQVLDGKSPSFTPAVRSMYEPGVRHEYSGGGTSISQVILTDIVKQPYDVWMYENVLKPIGMTHSTCAQPPAPALRKNACLCLQ
;
A
#
# COMPACT_ATOMS: atom_id res chain seq x y z
N MET A 1 -8.94 6.65 -9.66
CA MET A 1 -8.78 6.76 -8.20
C MET A 1 -9.68 7.88 -7.71
N THR A 2 -10.56 7.58 -6.76
CA THR A 2 -11.60 8.45 -6.21
C THR A 2 -11.33 8.83 -4.76
N SER A 3 -10.74 7.95 -3.95
CA SER A 3 -10.51 8.20 -2.52
C SER A 3 -9.29 9.05 -2.23
N TRP A 4 -8.32 9.10 -3.14
CA TRP A 4 -7.08 9.85 -3.01
C TRP A 4 -6.60 10.36 -4.37
N LYS A 5 -5.75 11.38 -4.39
CA LYS A 5 -5.08 11.88 -5.59
C LYS A 5 -3.60 12.06 -5.31
N PHE A 6 -2.77 11.51 -6.20
CA PHE A 6 -1.33 11.68 -6.08
C PHE A 6 -0.94 13.15 -6.25
N PRO A 7 -0.24 13.76 -5.28
CA PRO A 7 0.18 15.16 -5.35
C PRO A 7 1.44 15.26 -6.22
N TYR A 8 1.25 15.29 -7.53
CA TYR A 8 2.34 15.48 -8.49
C TYR A 8 3.10 16.79 -8.23
N ASP A 9 4.42 16.73 -8.36
CA ASP A 9 5.36 17.84 -8.21
C ASP A 9 6.26 17.96 -9.45
N SER A 10 7.23 18.89 -9.40
CA SER A 10 8.18 19.12 -10.49
C SER A 10 9.11 17.94 -10.75
N LEU A 11 9.38 17.08 -9.75
CA LEU A 11 10.27 15.92 -9.89
C LEU A 11 9.68 14.84 -10.81
N SER A 12 8.35 14.76 -10.90
CA SER A 12 7.66 13.89 -11.87
C SER A 12 7.84 14.31 -13.33
N LYS A 13 8.31 15.55 -13.58
CA LYS A 13 8.46 16.17 -14.91
C LYS A 13 7.19 16.07 -15.79
N GLY A 14 6.02 16.15 -15.16
CA GLY A 14 4.74 16.06 -15.87
C GLY A 14 4.40 14.66 -16.40
N LYS A 15 5.23 13.64 -16.12
CA LYS A 15 4.93 12.25 -16.47
C LYS A 15 3.97 11.64 -15.45
N LYS A 16 2.96 10.96 -15.97
CA LYS A 16 1.97 10.25 -15.15
C LYS A 16 2.52 8.89 -14.74
N ILE A 17 2.34 8.55 -13.46
CA ILE A 17 2.64 7.22 -12.92
C ILE A 17 1.54 6.26 -13.38
N THR A 18 1.94 5.12 -13.95
CA THR A 18 1.03 4.05 -14.36
C THR A 18 0.99 2.92 -13.33
N LEU A 19 -0.03 2.05 -13.40
CA LEU A 19 -0.08 0.84 -12.58
C LEU A 19 1.14 -0.06 -12.82
N ALA A 20 1.60 -0.18 -14.08
CA ALA A 20 2.81 -0.92 -14.40
C ALA A 20 4.05 -0.33 -13.69
N ASN A 21 4.14 1.00 -13.55
CA ASN A 21 5.25 1.61 -12.80
C ASN A 21 5.19 1.28 -11.30
N LEU A 22 3.99 1.26 -10.71
CA LEU A 22 3.81 0.92 -9.30
C LEU A 22 4.25 -0.53 -9.04
N LEU A 23 3.75 -1.47 -9.84
CA LEU A 23 3.99 -2.91 -9.65
C LEU A 23 5.41 -3.37 -10.04
N SER A 24 6.13 -2.58 -10.84
CA SER A 24 7.52 -2.85 -11.22
C SER A 24 8.54 -2.04 -10.43
N HIS A 25 8.11 -1.28 -9.42
CA HIS A 25 8.97 -0.37 -8.66
C HIS A 25 9.75 0.61 -9.56
N THR A 26 9.14 1.07 -10.64
CA THR A 26 9.68 2.10 -11.54
C THR A 26 8.91 3.41 -11.46
N GLY A 27 8.08 3.59 -10.43
CA GLY A 27 7.28 4.81 -10.22
C GLY A 27 8.09 6.06 -9.86
N GLY A 28 9.35 5.89 -9.44
CA GLY A 28 10.17 6.99 -8.95
C GLY A 28 9.58 7.64 -7.70
N LEU A 29 9.15 6.81 -6.75
CA LEU A 29 8.41 7.23 -5.55
C LEU A 29 9.23 7.06 -4.28
N THR A 30 8.98 7.94 -3.31
CA THR A 30 9.52 7.83 -1.95
C THR A 30 8.85 6.69 -1.16
N VAL A 31 9.31 6.52 0.09
CA VAL A 31 8.87 5.49 1.04
C VAL A 31 9.23 4.09 0.54
N HIS A 32 10.42 3.63 0.93
CA HIS A 32 10.92 2.30 0.60
C HIS A 32 10.11 1.23 1.33
N GLY A 33 9.95 1.33 2.65
CA GLY A 33 9.21 0.35 3.43
C GLY A 33 8.71 0.94 4.75
N PHE A 34 7.97 0.13 5.49
CA PHE A 34 7.32 0.54 6.74
C PHE A 34 8.04 -0.10 7.94
N PRO A 35 8.48 0.71 8.93
CA PRO A 35 9.25 0.20 10.08
C PRO A 35 8.39 -0.58 11.11
N GLY A 36 7.10 -0.78 10.83
CA GLY A 36 6.13 -1.28 11.79
C GLY A 36 5.46 -0.17 12.61
N HIS A 37 4.54 -0.55 13.48
CA HIS A 37 3.82 0.34 14.39
C HIS A 37 3.76 -0.31 15.79
N ASP A 38 3.57 0.51 16.82
CA ASP A 38 3.32 0.00 18.16
C ASP A 38 2.00 -0.78 18.18
N ILE A 39 2.04 -2.02 18.65
CA ILE A 39 0.87 -2.91 18.77
C ILE A 39 -0.23 -2.34 19.68
N LYS A 40 0.14 -1.44 20.61
CA LYS A 40 -0.80 -0.73 21.49
C LYS A 40 -1.10 0.70 21.03
N GLY A 41 -0.41 1.16 19.99
CA GLY A 41 -0.54 2.50 19.44
C GLY A 41 -1.70 2.64 18.46
N PRO A 42 -2.07 3.88 18.08
CA PRO A 42 -3.04 4.12 17.04
C PRO A 42 -2.52 3.63 15.68
N ILE A 43 -3.38 2.97 14.91
CA ILE A 43 -3.04 2.44 13.59
C ILE A 43 -3.42 3.49 12.54
N PRO A 44 -2.49 3.93 11.67
CA PRO A 44 -2.82 4.88 10.61
C PRO A 44 -3.69 4.21 9.55
N THR A 45 -4.64 4.97 9.02
CA THR A 45 -5.32 4.59 7.78
C THR A 45 -4.33 4.63 6.61
N LEU A 46 -4.63 3.90 5.54
CA LEU A 46 -3.82 3.91 4.32
C LEU A 46 -3.63 5.33 3.76
N LEU A 47 -4.66 6.18 3.82
CA LEU A 47 -4.57 7.56 3.34
C LEU A 47 -3.67 8.43 4.23
N GLN A 48 -3.68 8.21 5.55
CA GLN A 48 -2.75 8.88 6.47
C GLN A 48 -1.31 8.46 6.19
N VAL A 49 -1.07 7.19 5.85
CA VAL A 49 0.25 6.71 5.41
C VAL A 49 0.68 7.43 4.13
N LEU A 50 -0.16 7.45 3.10
CA LEU A 50 0.16 8.10 1.82
C LEU A 50 0.42 9.61 1.96
N ASP A 51 -0.28 10.28 2.87
CA ASP A 51 -0.11 11.70 3.15
C ASP A 51 0.96 12.00 4.22
N GLY A 52 1.55 10.98 4.85
CA GLY A 52 2.49 11.17 5.96
C GLY A 52 1.88 11.88 7.18
N LYS A 53 0.56 11.73 7.38
CA LYS A 53 -0.18 12.37 8.46
C LYS A 53 -0.24 11.47 9.68
N SER A 54 -0.18 12.07 10.87
CA SER A 54 -0.35 11.36 12.13
C SER A 54 -1.63 10.48 12.10
N PRO A 55 -1.57 9.22 12.59
CA PRO A 55 -0.47 8.60 13.33
C PRO A 55 0.56 7.85 12.47
N SER A 56 0.70 8.17 11.17
CA SER A 56 1.76 7.57 10.34
C SER A 56 3.15 7.91 10.87
N PHE A 57 4.05 6.93 10.86
CA PHE A 57 5.46 7.06 11.23
C PHE A 57 6.39 7.19 10.01
N THR A 58 5.82 7.20 8.81
CA THR A 58 6.57 7.36 7.56
C THR A 58 6.28 8.73 6.94
N PRO A 59 7.24 9.32 6.22
CA PRO A 59 6.99 10.50 5.41
C PRO A 59 5.92 10.24 4.34
N ALA A 60 5.34 11.31 3.80
CA ALA A 60 4.35 11.20 2.74
C ALA A 60 4.96 10.60 1.46
N VAL A 61 4.14 9.85 0.71
CA VAL A 61 4.55 9.26 -0.58
C VAL A 61 4.56 10.35 -1.65
N ARG A 62 5.73 10.65 -2.22
CA ARG A 62 5.97 11.74 -3.18
C ARG A 62 6.86 11.26 -4.31
N SER A 63 6.97 12.06 -5.36
CA SER A 63 7.95 11.80 -6.41
C SER A 63 9.35 11.95 -5.83
N MET A 64 10.22 11.00 -6.13
CA MET A 64 11.66 11.10 -5.92
C MET A 64 12.36 11.49 -7.23
N TYR A 65 11.84 11.01 -8.36
CA TYR A 65 12.28 11.33 -9.71
C TYR A 65 11.20 10.92 -10.72
N GLU A 66 11.49 11.14 -12.00
CA GLU A 66 10.59 10.86 -13.12
C GLU A 66 10.25 9.35 -13.26
N PRO A 67 8.97 8.98 -13.40
CA PRO A 67 8.57 7.59 -13.60
C PRO A 67 9.23 6.93 -14.83
N GLY A 68 9.61 5.66 -14.69
CA GLY A 68 10.18 4.83 -15.76
C GLY A 68 11.68 4.98 -15.97
N VAL A 69 12.37 5.84 -15.20
CA VAL A 69 13.82 6.06 -15.36
C VAL A 69 14.66 4.88 -14.85
N ARG A 70 14.32 4.35 -13.67
CA ARG A 70 15.04 3.24 -13.03
C ARG A 70 14.17 2.52 -12.02
N HIS A 71 14.57 1.29 -11.68
CA HIS A 71 14.01 0.53 -10.57
C HIS A 71 14.49 1.08 -9.22
N GLU A 72 13.55 1.33 -8.32
CA GLU A 72 13.77 1.68 -6.91
C GLU A 72 12.56 1.18 -6.12
N TYR A 73 12.80 0.27 -5.19
CA TYR A 73 11.74 -0.34 -4.40
C TYR A 73 10.96 0.73 -3.62
N SER A 74 9.64 0.65 -3.68
CA SER A 74 8.74 1.61 -3.03
C SER A 74 7.49 0.92 -2.49
N GLY A 75 7.47 0.70 -1.18
CA GLY A 75 6.27 0.29 -0.45
C GLY A 75 5.16 1.35 -0.53
N GLY A 76 5.52 2.63 -0.69
CA GLY A 76 4.57 3.70 -1.03
C GLY A 76 3.86 3.43 -2.36
N GLY A 77 4.59 2.97 -3.39
CA GLY A 77 4.01 2.57 -4.68
C GLY A 77 3.06 1.38 -4.55
N THR A 78 3.44 0.35 -3.77
CA THR A 78 2.57 -0.79 -3.45
C THR A 78 1.29 -0.33 -2.73
N SER A 79 1.40 0.57 -1.76
CA SER A 79 0.27 1.16 -1.04
C SER A 79 -0.70 1.92 -1.96
N ILE A 80 -0.19 2.63 -2.96
CA ILE A 80 -1.04 3.27 -3.98
C ILE A 80 -1.81 2.23 -4.80
N SER A 81 -1.17 1.12 -5.18
CA SER A 81 -1.85 0.04 -5.92
C SER A 81 -3.01 -0.58 -5.12
N GLN A 82 -2.86 -0.70 -3.80
CA GLN A 82 -3.92 -1.13 -2.89
C GLN A 82 -5.10 -0.16 -2.88
N VAL A 83 -4.85 1.16 -2.85
CA VAL A 83 -5.93 2.17 -2.97
C VAL A 83 -6.65 2.04 -4.31
N ILE A 84 -5.90 1.90 -5.41
CA ILE A 84 -6.47 1.73 -6.76
C ILE A 84 -7.40 0.53 -6.80
N LEU A 85 -6.96 -0.62 -6.28
CA LEU A 85 -7.77 -1.83 -6.26
C LEU A 85 -9.05 -1.61 -5.46
N THR A 86 -8.93 -1.12 -4.22
CA THR A 86 -10.05 -0.85 -3.30
C THR A 86 -11.08 0.10 -3.92
N ASP A 87 -10.60 1.15 -4.60
CA ASP A 87 -11.45 2.11 -5.30
C ASP A 87 -12.19 1.51 -6.49
N ILE A 88 -11.63 0.52 -7.18
CA ILE A 88 -12.26 -0.12 -8.34
C ILE A 88 -13.30 -1.14 -7.86
N VAL A 89 -12.91 -2.00 -6.92
CA VAL A 89 -13.75 -3.14 -6.48
C VAL A 89 -14.78 -2.74 -5.42
N LYS A 90 -14.63 -1.57 -4.80
CA LYS A 90 -15.53 -1.03 -3.75
C LYS A 90 -15.72 -1.99 -2.57
N GLN A 91 -14.66 -2.70 -2.21
CA GLN A 91 -14.61 -3.68 -1.13
C GLN A 91 -13.33 -3.47 -0.31
N PRO A 92 -13.34 -3.71 1.02
CA PRO A 92 -12.12 -3.69 1.81
C PRO A 92 -11.05 -4.63 1.23
N TYR A 93 -9.80 -4.17 1.19
CA TYR A 93 -8.69 -4.86 0.56
C TYR A 93 -8.48 -6.27 1.11
N ASP A 94 -8.52 -6.43 2.43
CA ASP A 94 -8.34 -7.69 3.13
C ASP A 94 -9.42 -8.72 2.77
N VAL A 95 -10.68 -8.29 2.66
CA VAL A 95 -11.78 -9.15 2.25
C VAL A 95 -11.63 -9.56 0.79
N TRP A 96 -11.32 -8.60 -0.11
CA TRP A 96 -11.12 -8.91 -1.53
C TRP A 96 -9.95 -9.87 -1.75
N MET A 97 -8.81 -9.63 -1.09
CA MET A 97 -7.63 -10.49 -1.16
C MET A 97 -7.92 -11.90 -0.63
N TYR A 98 -8.66 -12.00 0.47
CA TYR A 98 -9.03 -13.31 1.01
C TYR A 98 -9.89 -14.10 0.02
N GLU A 99 -10.97 -13.51 -0.50
CA GLU A 99 -11.91 -14.21 -1.37
C GLU A 99 -11.34 -14.52 -2.77
N ASN A 100 -10.50 -13.65 -3.33
CA ASN A 100 -10.05 -13.77 -4.72
C ASN A 100 -8.64 -14.32 -4.88
N VAL A 101 -7.83 -14.32 -3.81
CA VAL A 101 -6.44 -14.77 -3.87
C VAL A 101 -6.19 -15.89 -2.87
N LEU A 102 -6.34 -15.62 -1.57
CA LEU A 102 -5.88 -16.54 -0.52
C LEU A 102 -6.74 -17.81 -0.44
N LYS A 103 -8.06 -17.67 -0.40
CA LYS A 103 -9.00 -18.80 -0.30
C LYS A 103 -8.95 -19.72 -1.53
N PRO A 104 -8.95 -19.22 -2.80
CA PRO A 104 -8.85 -20.07 -3.97
C PRO A 104 -7.58 -20.93 -4.04
N ILE A 105 -6.47 -20.46 -3.48
CA ILE A 105 -5.19 -21.20 -3.44
C ILE A 105 -4.96 -21.94 -2.11
N GLY A 106 -5.99 -22.04 -1.26
CA GLY A 106 -5.95 -22.83 -0.02
C GLY A 106 -5.21 -22.17 1.16
N MET A 107 -4.86 -20.89 1.08
CA MET A 107 -4.19 -20.14 2.16
C MET A 107 -5.17 -19.68 3.25
N THR A 108 -5.84 -20.64 3.90
CA THR A 108 -6.87 -20.39 4.92
C THR A 108 -6.34 -19.84 6.24
N HIS A 109 -5.02 -19.91 6.46
CA HIS A 109 -4.31 -19.34 7.61
C HIS A 109 -3.49 -18.12 7.20
N SER A 110 -3.99 -17.31 6.28
CA SER A 110 -3.34 -16.08 5.84
C SER A 110 -4.36 -14.94 5.77
N THR A 111 -3.93 -13.71 6.05
CA THR A 111 -4.81 -12.55 5.99
C THR A 111 -4.04 -11.27 5.70
N CYS A 112 -4.70 -10.34 4.99
CA CYS A 112 -4.20 -8.98 4.82
C CYS A 112 -4.86 -7.98 5.80
N ALA A 113 -5.68 -8.48 6.75
CA ALA A 113 -6.31 -7.63 7.76
C ALA A 113 -5.28 -7.16 8.79
N GLN A 114 -5.31 -5.87 9.11
CA GLN A 114 -4.50 -5.26 10.15
C GLN A 114 -5.38 -4.40 11.07
N PRO A 115 -5.59 -4.80 12.34
CA PRO A 115 -5.09 -6.02 12.98
C PRO A 115 -5.81 -7.29 12.51
N PRO A 116 -5.14 -8.45 12.50
CA PRO A 116 -5.79 -9.73 12.20
C PRO A 116 -6.84 -10.10 13.27
N ALA A 117 -7.87 -10.81 12.83
CA ALA A 117 -8.93 -11.32 13.70
C ALA A 117 -8.35 -12.20 14.83
N PRO A 118 -8.93 -12.20 16.05
CA PRO A 118 -8.37 -12.90 17.21
C PRO A 118 -8.00 -14.37 16.96
N ALA A 119 -8.82 -15.10 16.20
CA ALA A 119 -8.57 -16.51 15.87
C ALA A 119 -7.29 -16.74 15.03
N LEU A 120 -6.87 -15.73 14.27
CA LEU A 120 -5.72 -15.81 13.36
C LEU A 120 -4.41 -15.27 13.97
N ARG A 121 -4.48 -14.56 15.12
CA ARG A 121 -3.32 -13.85 15.70
C ARG A 121 -2.11 -14.71 16.06
N LYS A 122 -2.31 -16.01 16.32
CA LYS A 122 -1.23 -16.90 16.76
C LYS A 122 -0.53 -17.62 15.61
N ASN A 123 -1.25 -17.90 14.52
CA ASN A 123 -0.83 -18.88 13.52
C ASN A 123 -1.02 -18.39 12.07
N ALA A 124 -1.36 -17.12 11.85
CA ALA A 124 -1.56 -16.61 10.50
C ALA A 124 -0.30 -15.99 9.89
N CYS A 125 -0.08 -16.26 8.62
CA CYS A 125 0.83 -15.47 7.79
C CYS A 125 0.12 -14.15 7.41
N LEU A 126 0.77 -13.02 7.69
CA LEU A 126 0.24 -11.70 7.33
C LEU A 126 0.73 -11.29 5.95
N CYS A 127 -0.14 -10.69 5.15
CA CYS A 127 0.30 -9.98 3.94
C CYS A 127 1.23 -8.83 4.35
N LEU A 128 2.45 -8.83 3.82
CA LEU A 128 3.37 -7.71 4.01
C LEU A 128 2.90 -6.54 3.16
N GLN A 129 2.87 -5.34 3.75
CA GLN A 129 2.62 -4.07 3.07
C GLN A 129 3.94 -3.31 2.88
#